data_AF-A0A932VL16-F1
#
_entry.id   AF-A0A932VL16-F1
#
_cell.length_a   1.000
_cell.length_b   1.000
_cell.length_c   1.000
_cell.angle_alpha   90.00
_cell.angle_beta   90.00
_cell.angle_gamma   90.00
#
_symmetry.space_group_name_H-M   'P 1'
#
loop_
_entity.id
_entity.type
_entity.pdbx_description
1 polymer ?
#
loop_
_entity_poly.entity_id
_entity_poly.type
_entity_poly.pdbx_seq_one_letter_code
_entity_poly.pdbx_strand_id
1 'polypeptide(L)'
;MPKLKHLAEYHKKALELKYKGNSYQDIAETLNSQFEKSRKGKFSEQTAKDWFKDTGTLCETYKLYEKEMDTIHGETMQMLLKAGVQIREKNFRLANEMLVALMGSQQDNVKLGAIKELLDRVEGRPKEEMNLSKEALSKMTSMERWYLVPYEVRLKLARKEYPEDAENRLFDWIDTGV
;
A
#
# COMPACT_ATOMS: atom_id res chain seq x y z
N MET A 1 -17.18 21.48 25.99
CA MET A 1 -15.72 21.48 26.23
C MET A 1 -15.25 22.73 27.00
N PRO A 2 -15.59 22.89 28.29
CA PRO A 2 -15.15 24.05 29.07
C PRO A 2 -13.65 24.01 29.42
N LYS A 3 -13.06 22.83 29.68
CA LYS A 3 -11.64 22.72 30.10
C LYS A 3 -10.62 23.11 29.01
N LEU A 4 -10.86 22.80 27.74
CA LEU A 4 -9.98 23.18 26.61
C LEU A 4 -10.06 24.67 26.24
N LYS A 5 -11.21 25.32 26.48
CA LYS A 5 -11.41 26.76 26.19
C LYS A 5 -10.58 27.67 27.08
N HIS A 6 -10.21 27.22 28.28
CA HIS A 6 -9.45 28.01 29.25
C HIS A 6 -7.93 27.73 29.22
N LEU A 7 -7.45 26.88 28.30
CA LEU A 7 -6.02 26.67 28.12
C LEU A 7 -5.42 27.79 27.28
N ALA A 8 -4.25 28.26 27.72
CA ALA A 8 -3.44 29.19 26.96
C ALA A 8 -2.99 28.59 25.61
N GLU A 9 -2.74 29.44 24.61
CA GLU A 9 -2.37 29.01 23.26
C GLU A 9 -1.11 28.13 23.23
N TYR A 10 -0.13 28.41 24.09
CA TYR A 10 1.08 27.58 24.19
C TYR A 10 0.79 26.18 24.74
N HIS A 11 -0.23 26.00 25.60
CA HIS A 11 -0.65 24.68 26.06
C HIS A 11 -1.34 23.90 24.94
N LYS A 12 -2.21 24.57 24.15
CA LYS A 12 -2.81 23.94 22.96
C LYS A 12 -1.73 23.51 21.97
N LYS A 13 -0.72 24.35 21.77
CA LYS A 13 0.41 24.01 20.90
C LYS A 13 1.24 22.85 21.46
N ALA A 14 1.46 22.79 22.77
CA ALA A 14 2.13 21.67 23.42
C ALA A 14 1.38 20.35 23.21
N LEU A 15 0.04 20.34 23.32
CA LEU A 15 -0.79 19.16 23.05
C LEU A 15 -0.60 18.65 21.61
N GLU A 16 -0.66 19.57 20.64
CA GLU A 16 -0.44 19.26 19.21
C GLU A 16 0.95 18.66 18.96
N LEU A 17 2.00 19.31 19.48
CA LEU A 17 3.38 18.85 19.29
C LEU A 17 3.62 17.49 19.94
N LYS A 18 3.04 17.25 21.12
CA LYS A 18 3.13 15.98 21.82
C LYS A 18 2.42 14.86 21.05
N TYR A 19 1.23 15.12 20.52
CA TYR A 19 0.50 14.17 19.67
C TYR A 19 1.27 13.82 18.39
N LYS A 20 1.97 14.80 17.80
CA LYS A 20 2.88 14.59 16.66
C LYS A 20 4.16 13.81 17.00
N GLY A 21 4.38 13.42 18.25
CA GLY A 21 5.52 12.61 18.67
C GLY A 21 6.83 13.38 18.91
N ASN A 22 6.78 14.71 19.04
CA ASN A 22 7.98 15.50 19.31
C ASN A 22 8.54 15.20 20.71
N SER A 23 9.86 15.29 20.87
CA SER A 23 10.49 15.14 22.18
C SER A 23 10.12 16.32 23.09
N TYR A 24 10.22 16.14 24.41
CA TYR A 24 9.93 17.24 25.35
C TYR A 24 10.89 18.42 25.20
N GLN A 25 12.11 18.17 24.74
CA GLN A 25 13.08 19.21 24.42
C GLN A 25 12.61 20.01 23.20
N ASP A 26 12.25 19.33 22.10
CA ASP A 26 11.75 19.99 20.88
C ASP A 26 10.47 20.78 21.14
N ILE A 27 9.58 20.26 22.00
CA ILE A 27 8.38 20.98 22.44
C ILE A 27 8.78 22.28 23.14
N ALA A 28 9.70 22.22 24.11
CA ALA A 28 10.13 23.40 24.84
C ALA A 28 10.80 24.44 23.93
N GLU A 29 11.67 24.01 23.01
CA GLU A 29 12.34 24.86 22.03
C GLU A 29 11.35 25.51 21.06
N THR A 30 10.41 24.73 20.52
CA THR A 30 9.35 25.23 19.62
C THR A 30 8.46 26.26 20.31
N LEU A 31 8.08 26.01 21.57
CA LEU A 31 7.28 26.95 22.35
C LEU A 31 8.06 28.23 22.66
N ASN A 32 9.34 28.13 22.99
CA ASN A 32 10.19 29.30 23.21
C ASN A 32 10.34 30.13 21.92
N SER A 33 10.50 29.48 20.77
CA SER A 33 10.60 30.17 19.47
C SER A 33 9.31 30.89 19.09
N GLN A 34 8.15 30.26 19.33
CA GLN A 34 6.85 30.81 18.90
C GLN A 34 6.24 31.79 19.90
N PHE A 35 6.53 31.64 21.20
CA PHE A 35 5.90 32.40 22.28
C PHE A 35 6.89 33.20 23.14
N GLU A 36 8.09 33.49 22.62
CA GLU A 36 9.17 34.20 23.32
C GLU A 36 8.70 35.53 23.97
N LYS A 37 7.78 36.23 23.31
CA LYS A 37 7.23 37.52 23.78
C LYS A 37 6.12 37.40 24.81
N SER A 38 5.52 36.22 24.95
CA SER A 38 4.34 36.01 25.81
C SER A 38 4.70 35.66 27.25
N ARG A 39 5.98 35.36 27.54
CA ARG A 39 6.42 34.98 28.88
C ARG A 39 7.86 35.44 29.15
N LYS A 40 8.13 35.98 30.34
CA LYS A 40 9.50 36.37 30.79
C LYS A 40 10.45 35.18 31.01
N GLY A 41 9.94 33.96 31.15
CA GLY A 41 10.72 32.76 31.44
C GLY A 41 10.64 31.75 30.31
N LYS A 42 11.78 31.17 29.94
CA LYS A 42 11.86 30.09 28.93
C LYS A 42 11.20 28.81 29.46
N PHE A 43 10.53 28.09 28.58
CA PHE A 43 10.09 26.72 28.83
C PHE A 43 11.32 25.81 28.84
N SER A 44 11.44 24.97 29.86
CA SER A 44 12.46 23.92 29.92
C SER A 44 11.86 22.58 29.52
N GLU A 45 12.70 21.63 29.12
CA GLU A 45 12.29 20.24 28.90
C GLU A 45 11.55 19.68 30.13
N GLN A 46 12.04 19.98 31.34
CA GLN A 46 11.42 19.52 32.58
C GLN A 46 10.01 20.10 32.76
N THR A 47 9.82 21.39 32.44
CA THR A 47 8.50 22.03 32.47
C THR A 47 7.53 21.35 31.52
N ALA A 48 7.97 21.02 30.31
CA ALA A 48 7.14 20.29 29.35
C ALA A 48 6.82 18.88 29.87
N LYS A 49 7.80 18.15 30.42
CA LYS A 49 7.58 16.83 31.05
C LYS A 49 6.54 16.91 32.16
N ASP A 50 6.66 17.88 33.06
CA ASP A 50 5.78 18.02 34.24
C ASP A 50 4.32 18.30 33.86
N TRP A 51 4.07 18.95 32.72
CA TRP A 51 2.71 19.14 32.23
C TRP A 51 2.00 17.84 31.84
N PHE A 52 2.74 16.86 31.33
CA PHE A 52 2.18 15.61 30.80
C PHE A 52 2.27 14.41 31.75
N LYS A 53 2.93 14.55 32.91
CA LYS A 53 2.91 13.53 33.98
C LYS A 53 1.48 13.28 34.49
N ASP A 54 1.24 12.18 35.18
CA ASP A 54 -0.12 11.78 35.62
C ASP A 54 -0.84 12.83 36.49
N THR A 55 -0.11 13.58 37.31
CA THR A 55 -0.62 14.71 38.11
C THR A 55 -0.44 16.08 37.42
N GLY A 56 -0.01 16.06 36.16
CA GLY A 56 0.33 17.23 35.36
C GLY A 56 -0.90 17.94 34.81
N THR A 57 -0.77 19.24 34.58
CA THR A 57 -1.86 20.12 34.16
C THR A 57 -2.48 19.77 32.81
N LEU A 58 -1.73 19.09 31.92
CA LEU A 58 -2.17 18.73 30.57
C LEU A 58 -2.49 17.25 30.40
N CYS A 59 -2.25 16.38 31.40
CA CYS A 59 -2.39 14.93 31.22
C CYS A 59 -3.81 14.49 30.82
N GLU A 60 -4.83 14.85 31.62
CA GLU A 60 -6.22 14.51 31.30
C GLU A 60 -6.67 15.13 29.98
N THR A 61 -6.24 16.37 29.73
CA THR A 61 -6.62 17.09 28.51
C THR A 61 -5.96 16.48 27.28
N TYR A 62 -4.73 16.00 27.42
CA TYR A 62 -4.00 15.31 26.37
C TYR A 62 -4.65 13.98 26.01
N LYS A 63 -5.08 13.17 26.99
CA LYS A 63 -5.82 11.93 26.72
C LYS A 63 -7.10 12.17 25.93
N LEU A 64 -7.83 13.25 26.24
CA LEU A 64 -9.02 13.63 25.49
C LEU A 64 -8.66 14.10 24.07
N TYR A 65 -7.65 14.96 23.96
CA TYR A 65 -7.16 15.49 22.68
C TYR A 65 -6.66 14.37 21.75
N GLU A 66 -5.89 13.42 22.28
CA GLU A 66 -5.39 12.25 21.56
C GLU A 66 -6.53 11.42 20.98
N LYS A 67 -7.53 11.07 21.81
CA LYS A 67 -8.70 10.32 21.35
C LYS A 67 -9.48 11.04 20.23
N GLU A 68 -9.65 12.35 20.35
CA GLU A 68 -10.33 13.15 19.32
C GLU A 68 -9.50 13.18 18.02
N MET A 69 -8.19 13.41 18.12
CA MET A 69 -7.31 13.47 16.94
C MET A 69 -7.17 12.11 16.26
N ASP A 70 -7.11 11.01 17.00
CA ASP A 70 -7.13 9.66 16.45
C ASP A 70 -8.41 9.39 15.67
N THR A 71 -9.55 9.83 16.21
CA THR A 71 -10.85 9.70 15.54
C THR A 71 -10.85 10.48 14.23
N ILE A 72 -10.45 11.75 14.26
CA ILE A 72 -10.38 12.62 13.07
C ILE A 72 -9.38 12.06 12.04
N HIS A 73 -8.23 11.55 12.50
CA HIS A 73 -7.21 10.98 11.62
C HIS A 73 -7.71 9.69 10.97
N GLY A 74 -8.39 8.82 11.73
CA GLY A 74 -9.02 7.61 11.21
C GLY A 74 -10.08 7.92 10.15
N GLU A 75 -10.96 8.88 10.41
CA GLU A 75 -11.99 9.32 9.45
C GLU A 75 -11.36 9.92 8.18
N THR A 76 -10.35 10.77 8.35
CA THR A 76 -9.62 11.41 7.23
C THR A 76 -8.91 10.36 6.38
N MET A 77 -8.24 9.39 7.00
CA MET A 77 -7.56 8.30 6.30
C MET A 77 -8.56 7.47 5.51
N GLN A 78 -9.71 7.13 6.09
CA GLN A 78 -10.77 6.40 5.39
C GLN A 78 -11.32 7.17 4.19
N MET A 79 -11.53 8.49 4.33
CA MET A 79 -11.94 9.33 3.20
C MET A 79 -10.87 9.36 2.10
N LEU A 80 -9.59 9.51 2.45
CA LEU A 80 -8.48 9.51 1.50
C LEU A 80 -8.34 8.16 0.78
N LEU A 81 -8.46 7.04 1.50
CA LEU A 81 -8.44 5.71 0.91
C LEU A 81 -9.57 5.52 -0.10
N LYS A 82 -10.80 5.91 0.26
CA LYS A 82 -11.97 5.86 -0.64
C LYS A 82 -11.78 6.74 -1.87
N ALA A 83 -11.35 7.98 -1.70
CA ALA A 83 -11.07 8.89 -2.81
C ALA A 83 -9.94 8.36 -3.71
N GLY A 84 -8.88 7.81 -3.13
CA GLY A 84 -7.77 7.21 -3.86
C GLY A 84 -8.20 5.98 -4.68
N VAL A 85 -9.04 5.11 -4.13
CA VAL A 85 -9.64 3.99 -4.87
C VAL A 85 -10.47 4.51 -6.05
N GLN A 86 -11.32 5.51 -5.84
CA GLN A 86 -12.16 6.09 -6.89
C GLN A 86 -11.34 6.73 -8.01
N ILE A 87 -10.28 7.48 -7.66
CA ILE A 87 -9.37 8.10 -8.65
C ILE A 87 -8.66 7.01 -9.46
N ARG A 88 -8.15 5.95 -8.81
CA ARG A 88 -7.51 4.83 -9.52
C ARG A 88 -8.49 4.14 -10.46
N GLU A 89 -9.71 3.88 -10.01
CA GLU A 89 -10.75 3.25 -10.84
C GLU A 89 -11.12 4.13 -12.03
N LYS A 90 -11.23 5.46 -11.83
CA LYS A 90 -11.52 6.41 -12.91
C LYS A 90 -10.38 6.49 -13.92
N ASN A 91 -9.13 6.56 -13.44
CA ASN A 91 -7.95 6.58 -14.31
C ASN A 91 -7.81 5.27 -15.09
N PHE A 92 -8.10 4.13 -14.45
CA PHE A 92 -8.11 2.83 -15.11
C PHE A 92 -9.16 2.75 -16.21
N ARG A 93 -10.39 3.21 -15.94
CA ARG A 93 -11.46 3.28 -16.95
C ARG A 93 -11.04 4.16 -18.14
N LEU A 94 -10.54 5.36 -17.87
CA LEU A 94 -10.07 6.28 -18.91
C LEU A 94 -8.93 5.68 -19.75
N ALA A 95 -7.95 5.03 -19.11
CA ALA A 95 -6.87 4.37 -19.83
C ALA A 95 -7.38 3.26 -20.77
N ASN A 96 -8.38 2.49 -20.34
CA ASN A 96 -9.00 1.47 -21.20
C ASN A 96 -9.79 2.10 -22.36
N GLU A 97 -10.54 3.17 -22.10
CA GLU A 97 -11.23 3.93 -23.16
C GLU A 97 -10.25 4.47 -24.20
N MET A 98 -9.10 5.01 -23.74
CA MET A 98 -8.04 5.47 -24.61
C MET A 98 -7.39 4.33 -25.40
N LEU A 99 -7.12 3.18 -24.79
CA LEU A 99 -6.60 2.01 -25.50
C LEU A 99 -7.55 1.55 -26.61
N VAL A 100 -8.86 1.50 -26.32
CA VAL A 100 -9.87 1.16 -27.32
C VAL A 100 -9.91 2.20 -28.45
N ALA A 101 -9.85 3.49 -28.13
CA ALA A 101 -9.77 4.55 -29.13
C ALA A 101 -8.52 4.45 -30.02
N LEU A 102 -7.36 4.09 -29.45
CA LEU A 102 -6.11 3.91 -30.19
C LEU A 102 -6.17 2.73 -31.18
N MET A 103 -7.01 1.71 -30.93
CA MET A 103 -7.28 0.65 -31.93
C MET A 103 -7.97 1.19 -33.19
N GLY A 104 -8.72 2.29 -33.08
CA GLY A 104 -9.32 2.99 -34.22
C GLY A 104 -8.36 3.89 -34.99
N SER A 105 -7.08 3.96 -34.59
CA SER A 105 -6.07 4.79 -35.24
C SER A 105 -5.83 4.38 -36.70
N GLN A 106 -5.54 5.38 -37.54
CA GLN A 106 -5.09 5.18 -38.92
C GLN A 106 -3.62 4.75 -39.00
N GLN A 107 -2.87 4.88 -37.90
CA GLN A 107 -1.48 4.46 -37.83
C GLN A 107 -1.39 3.04 -37.27
N ASP A 108 -0.89 2.10 -38.08
CA ASP A 108 -0.88 0.68 -37.74
C ASP A 108 0.01 0.35 -36.54
N ASN A 109 1.12 1.06 -36.34
CA ASN A 109 1.98 0.90 -35.16
C ASN A 109 1.23 1.23 -33.85
N VAL A 110 0.41 2.28 -33.85
CA VAL A 110 -0.40 2.70 -32.69
C VAL A 110 -1.52 1.68 -32.43
N LYS A 111 -2.17 1.22 -33.49
CA LYS A 111 -3.23 0.19 -33.43
C LYS A 111 -2.68 -1.13 -32.89
N LEU A 112 -1.57 -1.61 -33.43
CA LEU A 112 -0.91 -2.85 -32.99
C LEU A 112 -0.40 -2.75 -31.55
N GLY A 113 0.12 -1.59 -31.15
CA GLY A 113 0.52 -1.34 -29.76
C GLY A 113 -0.65 -1.46 -28.79
N ALA A 114 -1.79 -0.84 -29.12
CA ALA A 114 -3.00 -0.92 -28.31
C ALA A 114 -3.58 -2.35 -28.23
N ILE A 115 -3.60 -3.08 -29.37
CA ILE A 115 -4.05 -4.48 -29.42
C ILE A 115 -3.14 -5.38 -28.57
N LYS A 116 -1.82 -5.21 -28.69
CA LYS A 116 -0.85 -5.98 -27.90
C LYS A 116 -1.03 -5.75 -26.40
N GLU A 117 -1.18 -4.50 -25.97
CA GLU A 117 -1.39 -4.18 -24.55
C GLU A 117 -2.69 -4.79 -24.00
N LEU A 118 -3.76 -4.82 -24.81
CA LEU A 118 -5.01 -5.49 -24.43
C LEU A 118 -4.85 -7.01 -24.36
N LEU A 119 -4.16 -7.62 -25.31
CA LEU A 119 -3.88 -9.06 -25.32
C LEU A 119 -3.00 -9.47 -24.12
N ASP A 120 -1.90 -8.74 -23.88
CA ASP A 120 -1.00 -8.97 -22.74
C ASP A 120 -1.75 -8.86 -21.39
N ARG A 121 -2.83 -8.08 -21.34
CA ARG A 121 -3.69 -7.92 -20.15
C ARG A 121 -4.69 -9.06 -19.96
N VAL A 122 -5.24 -9.61 -21.05
CA VAL A 122 -6.27 -10.68 -21.02
C VAL A 122 -5.63 -12.07 -20.94
N GLU A 123 -4.64 -12.31 -21.80
CA GLU A 123 -3.97 -13.62 -21.96
C GLU A 123 -2.67 -13.71 -21.13
N GLY A 124 -2.25 -12.60 -20.52
CA GLY A 124 -0.94 -12.47 -19.90
C GLY A 124 0.14 -12.14 -20.93
N ARG A 125 1.28 -11.61 -20.46
CA ARG A 125 2.43 -11.37 -21.34
C ARG A 125 2.94 -12.71 -21.87
N PRO A 126 3.37 -12.78 -23.15
CA PRO A 126 4.08 -13.94 -23.66
C PRO A 126 5.20 -14.27 -22.68
N LYS A 127 5.17 -15.50 -22.12
CA LYS A 127 6.26 -15.97 -21.26
C LYS A 127 7.52 -15.96 -22.11
N GLU A 128 8.55 -15.23 -21.67
CA GLU A 128 9.87 -15.32 -22.28
C GLU A 128 10.26 -16.80 -22.39
N GLU A 129 10.76 -17.22 -23.55
CA GLU A 129 11.17 -18.60 -23.77
C GLU A 129 12.21 -18.99 -22.72
N MET A 130 11.81 -19.82 -21.75
CA MET A 130 12.75 -20.46 -20.84
C MET A 130 13.52 -21.51 -21.65
N ASN A 131 14.70 -21.16 -22.12
CA ASN A 131 15.67 -22.11 -22.67
C ASN A 131 16.22 -23.00 -21.54
N LEU A 132 15.40 -23.92 -21.03
CA LEU A 132 15.82 -24.97 -20.12
C LEU A 132 16.44 -26.10 -20.96
N SER A 133 17.73 -26.36 -20.76
CA SER A 133 18.34 -27.54 -21.37
C SER A 133 17.70 -28.82 -20.82
N LYS A 134 17.64 -29.89 -21.62
CA LYS A 134 17.12 -31.20 -21.17
C LYS A 134 17.83 -31.71 -19.91
N GLU A 135 19.11 -31.39 -19.77
CA GLU A 135 19.92 -31.68 -18.59
C GLU A 135 19.44 -30.92 -17.35
N ALA A 136 19.00 -29.66 -17.49
CA ALA A 136 18.44 -28.88 -16.39
C ALA A 136 17.07 -29.44 -15.95
N LEU A 137 16.23 -29.86 -16.91
CA LEU A 137 14.92 -30.47 -16.62
C LEU A 137 15.05 -31.81 -15.90
N SER A 138 16.00 -32.66 -16.29
CA SER A 138 16.25 -33.96 -15.63
C SER A 138 16.72 -33.83 -14.18
N LYS A 139 17.34 -32.70 -13.82
CA LYS A 139 17.85 -32.42 -12.47
C LYS A 139 16.81 -31.79 -11.53
N MET A 140 15.70 -31.31 -12.08
CA MET A 140 14.59 -30.78 -11.28
C MET A 140 13.88 -31.91 -10.54
N THR A 141 13.24 -31.57 -9.43
CA THR A 141 12.30 -32.47 -8.74
C THR A 141 10.97 -32.54 -9.50
N SER A 142 10.18 -33.60 -9.27
CA SER A 142 8.83 -33.69 -9.83
C SER A 142 7.96 -32.48 -9.44
N MET A 143 8.15 -31.94 -8.24
CA MET A 143 7.42 -30.76 -7.78
C MET A 143 7.81 -29.50 -8.56
N GLU A 144 9.09 -29.30 -8.86
CA GLU A 144 9.55 -28.18 -9.69
C GLU A 144 9.05 -28.31 -11.13
N ARG A 145 9.08 -29.51 -11.71
CA ARG A 145 8.51 -29.77 -13.04
C ARG A 145 6.99 -29.59 -13.07
N TRP A 146 6.28 -29.93 -11.99
CA TRP A 146 4.85 -29.65 -11.85
C TRP A 146 4.53 -28.15 -11.94
N TYR A 147 5.41 -27.28 -11.42
CA TYR A 147 5.24 -25.83 -11.51
C TYR A 147 5.50 -25.26 -12.91
N LEU A 148 6.16 -26.01 -13.79
CA LEU A 148 6.34 -25.64 -15.20
C LEU A 148 5.09 -25.94 -16.04
N VAL A 149 4.22 -26.85 -15.59
CA VAL A 149 2.97 -27.16 -16.28
C VAL A 149 2.05 -25.92 -16.24
N PRO A 150 1.57 -25.42 -17.40
CA PRO A 150 0.65 -24.27 -17.44
C PRO A 150 -0.58 -24.46 -16.55
N TYR A 151 -1.05 -23.37 -15.96
CA TYR A 151 -2.16 -23.41 -15.00
C TYR A 151 -3.44 -23.99 -15.62
N GLU A 152 -3.70 -23.66 -16.88
CA GLU A 152 -4.85 -24.10 -17.67
C GLU A 152 -4.84 -25.62 -17.86
N VAL A 153 -3.65 -26.20 -18.05
CA VAL A 153 -3.46 -27.65 -18.17
C VAL A 153 -3.69 -28.32 -16.82
N ARG A 154 -3.12 -27.78 -15.74
CA ARG A 154 -3.37 -28.28 -14.37
C ARG A 154 -4.85 -28.22 -13.99
N LEU A 155 -5.56 -27.17 -14.41
CA LEU A 155 -6.98 -27.01 -14.17
C LEU A 155 -7.81 -28.05 -14.94
N LYS A 156 -7.46 -28.34 -16.20
CA LYS A 156 -8.13 -29.38 -17.00
C LYS A 156 -7.88 -30.79 -16.44
N LEU A 157 -6.68 -31.09 -15.97
CA LEU A 157 -6.36 -32.35 -15.29
C LEU A 157 -7.21 -32.54 -14.02
N ALA A 158 -7.28 -31.50 -13.17
CA ALA A 158 -8.09 -31.55 -11.96
C ALA A 158 -9.59 -31.77 -12.23
N ARG A 159 -10.06 -31.38 -13.42
CA ARG A 159 -11.45 -31.55 -13.88
C ARG A 159 -11.67 -32.85 -14.68
N LYS A 160 -10.64 -33.67 -14.91
CA LYS A 160 -10.68 -34.86 -15.77
C LYS A 160 -11.13 -34.55 -17.20
N GLU A 161 -10.79 -33.36 -17.68
CA GLU A 161 -11.11 -32.87 -19.03
C GLU A 161 -9.93 -33.08 -20.01
N TYR A 162 -8.92 -33.85 -19.61
CA TYR A 162 -7.74 -34.15 -20.41
C TYR A 162 -7.81 -35.60 -20.91
N PRO A 163 -7.44 -35.88 -22.17
CA PRO A 163 -7.35 -37.24 -22.68
C PRO A 163 -6.40 -38.08 -21.82
N GLU A 164 -6.82 -39.30 -21.44
CA GLU A 164 -6.10 -40.19 -20.52
C GLU A 164 -4.69 -40.52 -21.01
N ASP A 165 -4.51 -40.65 -22.33
CA ASP A 165 -3.22 -40.88 -22.97
C ASP A 165 -2.28 -39.66 -22.90
N ALA A 166 -2.83 -38.45 -22.87
CA ALA A 166 -2.08 -37.21 -22.74
C ALA A 166 -1.75 -36.90 -21.27
N GLU A 167 -2.65 -37.26 -20.35
CA GLU A 167 -2.45 -37.19 -18.91
C GLU A 167 -1.30 -38.09 -18.46
N ASN A 168 -1.28 -39.36 -18.90
CA ASN A 168 -0.22 -40.30 -18.57
C ASN A 168 1.17 -39.83 -19.06
N ARG A 169 1.24 -39.30 -20.28
CA ARG A 169 2.49 -38.74 -20.84
C ARG A 169 2.99 -37.53 -20.06
N LEU A 170 2.06 -36.69 -19.58
CA LEU A 170 2.41 -35.53 -18.80
C LEU A 170 2.96 -35.93 -17.42
N PHE A 171 2.34 -36.89 -16.74
CA PHE A 171 2.84 -37.40 -15.46
C PHE A 171 4.18 -38.10 -15.61
N ASP A 172 4.38 -38.90 -16.66
CA ASP A 172 5.67 -39.52 -16.97
C ASP A 172 6.77 -38.45 -17.18
N TRP A 173 6.46 -37.37 -17.89
CA TRP A 173 7.37 -36.24 -18.04
C TRP A 173 7.63 -35.50 -16.72
N ILE A 174 6.62 -35.30 -15.88
CA ILE A 174 6.79 -34.69 -14.55
C ILE A 174 7.74 -35.53 -13.68
N ASP A 175 7.68 -36.85 -13.80
CA ASP A 175 8.51 -37.74 -12.99
C ASP A 175 9.93 -37.89 -13.53
N THR A 176 10.11 -37.95 -14.85
CA THR A 176 11.40 -38.27 -15.47
C THR A 176 12.13 -37.03 -16.03
N GLY A 177 11.38 -35.98 -16.39
CA GLY A 177 11.91 -34.80 -17.08
C GLY A 177 12.34 -35.06 -18.53
N VAL A 178 11.96 -36.20 -19.13
CA VAL A 178 12.33 -36.64 -20.49
C VAL A 178 11.10 -36.91 -21.33
#